data_AF-A0A523VR97-F1
#
_entry.id   AF-A0A523VR97-F1
#
_cell.length_a   1.000
_cell.length_b   1.000
_cell.length_c   1.000
_cell.angle_alpha   90.00
_cell.angle_beta   90.00
_cell.angle_gamma   90.00
#
_symmetry.space_group_name_H-M   'P 1'
#
loop_
_entity.id
_entity.type
_entity.pdbx_description
1 polymer ?
#
loop_
_entity_poly.entity_id
_entity_poly.type
_entity_poly.pdbx_seq_one_letter_code
_entity_poly.pdbx_strand_id
1 'polypeptide(L)'
;MIEESDSNEITPPEMLSIDNPSNFQFHAAYLAYSEAFDKTENPETKKRLNDSIVSLQEKQIDFPTFYQTISQYRTELDQRFSRSSIKTQRKREWRKKAQKRERNKRHKK
;
A
#
# COMPACT_ATOMS: atom_id res chain seq x y z
N MET A 1 -21.41 -35.79 21.87
CA MET A 1 -20.15 -36.29 21.28
C MET A 1 -19.58 -35.15 20.46
N ILE A 2 -18.32 -34.80 20.73
CA ILE A 2 -17.56 -33.77 20.03
C ILE A 2 -16.93 -34.46 18.82
N GLU A 3 -17.30 -34.07 17.62
CA GLU A 3 -16.58 -34.49 16.41
C GLU A 3 -15.68 -33.34 15.98
N GLU A 4 -14.43 -33.43 16.42
CA GLU A 4 -13.30 -32.75 15.78
C GLU A 4 -13.03 -33.47 14.46
N SER A 5 -12.86 -32.72 13.38
CA SER A 5 -12.38 -33.24 12.10
C SER A 5 -11.25 -32.34 11.61
N ASP A 6 -10.05 -32.70 12.02
CA ASP A 6 -8.81 -32.32 11.36
C ASP A 6 -8.87 -32.79 9.90
N SER A 7 -8.92 -31.83 8.97
CA SER A 7 -8.56 -32.05 7.57
C SER A 7 -7.60 -30.95 7.14
N ASN A 8 -6.31 -31.26 7.27
CA ASN A 8 -5.21 -30.54 6.64
C ASN A 8 -5.28 -30.75 5.12
N GLU A 9 -6.22 -30.10 4.45
CA GLU A 9 -6.11 -29.84 3.02
C GLU A 9 -5.43 -28.48 2.87
N ILE A 10 -4.15 -28.49 2.47
CA ILE A 10 -3.41 -27.28 2.09
C ILE A 10 -3.85 -26.92 0.68
N THR A 11 -5.14 -26.69 0.48
CA THR A 11 -5.59 -25.83 -0.61
C THR A 11 -5.07 -24.44 -0.29
N PRO A 12 -4.39 -23.75 -1.22
CA PRO A 12 -4.03 -22.36 -1.00
C PRO A 12 -5.32 -21.64 -0.59
N PRO A 13 -5.34 -20.93 0.55
CA PRO A 13 -6.55 -20.26 1.00
C PRO A 13 -7.07 -19.43 -0.17
N GLU A 14 -8.35 -19.59 -0.48
CA GLU A 14 -8.98 -18.82 -1.54
C GLU A 14 -9.20 -17.38 -1.02
N MET A 15 -9.07 -16.40 -1.92
CA MET A 15 -9.26 -15.01 -1.56
C MET A 15 -10.73 -14.78 -1.20
N LEU A 16 -10.98 -14.15 -0.05
CA LEU A 16 -12.34 -13.85 0.38
C LEU A 16 -12.91 -12.67 -0.43
N SER A 17 -14.04 -12.86 -1.11
CA SER A 17 -14.74 -11.79 -1.86
C SER A 17 -15.82 -11.10 -1.01
N ILE A 18 -15.41 -10.46 0.09
CA ILE A 18 -16.33 -9.85 1.07
C ILE A 18 -16.41 -8.32 0.93
N ASP A 19 -16.03 -7.77 -0.23
CA ASP A 19 -16.02 -6.32 -0.43
C ASP A 19 -17.40 -5.68 -0.19
N ASN A 20 -17.39 -4.50 0.42
CA ASN A 20 -18.58 -3.67 0.62
C ASN A 20 -18.32 -2.27 0.06
N PRO A 21 -18.65 -2.02 -1.22
CA PRO A 21 -18.40 -0.73 -1.87
C PRO A 21 -19.23 0.42 -1.28
N SER A 22 -20.27 0.12 -0.48
CA SER A 22 -21.06 1.15 0.20
C SER A 22 -20.32 1.77 1.38
N ASN A 23 -19.36 1.05 1.97
CA ASN A 23 -18.52 1.55 3.05
C ASN A 23 -17.11 1.80 2.55
N PHE A 24 -16.79 3.07 2.28
CA PHE A 24 -15.47 3.47 1.78
C PHE A 24 -14.30 2.96 2.64
N GLN A 25 -14.43 2.99 3.97
CA GLN A 25 -13.34 2.56 4.87
C GLN A 25 -13.07 1.06 4.72
N PHE A 26 -14.14 0.28 4.64
CA PHE A 26 -14.05 -1.16 4.45
C PHE A 26 -13.56 -1.52 3.04
N HIS A 27 -14.05 -0.84 2.01
CA HIS A 27 -13.57 -1.03 0.64
C HIS A 27 -12.07 -0.72 0.53
N ALA A 28 -11.59 0.37 1.12
CA ALA A 28 -10.16 0.70 1.15
C ALA A 28 -9.33 -0.37 1.89
N ALA A 29 -9.86 -0.91 2.99
CA ALA A 29 -9.25 -1.99 3.74
C ALA A 29 -9.22 -3.30 2.91
N TYR A 30 -10.29 -3.58 2.18
CA TYR A 30 -10.41 -4.73 1.29
C TYR A 30 -9.39 -4.68 0.15
N LEU A 31 -9.22 -3.52 -0.49
CA LEU A 31 -8.18 -3.31 -1.51
C LEU A 31 -6.78 -3.55 -0.94
N ALA A 32 -6.52 -3.09 0.29
CA ALA A 32 -5.24 -3.33 0.96
C ALA A 32 -5.01 -4.81 1.29
N TYR A 33 -6.07 -5.52 1.70
CA TYR A 33 -6.05 -6.96 1.92
C TYR A 33 -5.77 -7.72 0.61
N SER A 34 -6.49 -7.42 -0.47
CA SER A 34 -6.31 -8.08 -1.77
C SER A 34 -4.88 -7.90 -2.30
N GLU A 35 -4.35 -6.68 -2.23
CA GLU A 35 -2.96 -6.41 -2.63
C GLU A 35 -1.94 -7.20 -1.78
N ALA A 36 -2.16 -7.29 -0.47
CA ALA A 36 -1.29 -8.06 0.42
C ALA A 36 -1.42 -9.57 0.20
N PHE A 37 -2.62 -10.05 -0.15
CA PHE A 37 -2.89 -11.45 -0.42
C PHE A 37 -2.22 -11.94 -1.70
N ASP A 38 -2.21 -11.10 -2.74
CA ASP A 38 -1.54 -11.38 -4.01
C ASP A 38 -0.01 -11.38 -3.86
N LYS A 39 0.53 -10.47 -3.04
CA LYS A 39 1.98 -10.35 -2.80
C LYS A 39 2.54 -11.44 -1.89
N THR A 40 1.71 -12.08 -1.07
CA THR A 40 2.17 -13.09 -0.10
C THR A 40 2.17 -14.48 -0.72
N GLU A 41 3.30 -15.19 -0.67
CA GLU A 41 3.41 -16.58 -1.13
C GLU A 41 3.14 -17.58 0.00
N ASN A 42 3.33 -17.17 1.25
CA ASN A 42 3.22 -18.06 2.41
C ASN A 42 1.73 -18.33 2.77
N PRO A 43 1.26 -19.60 2.75
CA PRO A 43 -0.13 -19.94 3.06
C PRO A 43 -0.56 -19.59 4.49
N GLU A 44 0.35 -19.62 5.47
CA GLU A 44 0.03 -19.23 6.85
C GLU A 44 -0.28 -17.73 6.96
N THR A 45 0.46 -16.91 6.19
CA THR A 45 0.23 -15.46 6.16
C THR A 45 -1.09 -15.12 5.50
N LYS A 46 -1.46 -15.84 4.44
CA LYS A 46 -2.76 -15.71 3.79
C LYS A 46 -3.92 -16.05 4.73
N LYS A 47 -3.80 -17.11 5.55
CA LYS A 47 -4.79 -17.43 6.58
C LYS A 47 -4.96 -16.28 7.58
N ARG A 48 -3.87 -15.72 8.10
CA ARG A 48 -3.90 -14.57 9.02
C ARG A 48 -4.54 -13.31 8.39
N LEU A 49 -4.32 -13.08 7.10
CA LEU A 49 -4.96 -11.99 6.35
C LEU A 49 -6.48 -12.21 6.25
N ASN A 50 -6.91 -13.45 5.97
CA ASN A 50 -8.33 -13.83 5.94
C ASN A 50 -9.00 -13.61 7.30
N ASP A 51 -8.36 -14.06 8.38
CA ASP A 51 -8.89 -13.87 9.73
C ASP A 51 -8.99 -12.39 10.10
N SER A 52 -8.03 -11.58 9.65
CA SER A 52 -8.01 -10.14 9.91
C SER A 52 -9.14 -9.41 9.18
N ILE A 53 -9.45 -9.75 7.92
CA ILE A 53 -10.52 -9.10 7.16
C ILE A 53 -11.92 -9.52 7.67
N VAL A 54 -12.09 -10.77 8.10
CA VAL A 54 -13.33 -11.25 8.74
C VAL A 54 -13.53 -10.56 10.09
N SER A 55 -12.49 -10.47 10.91
CA SER A 55 -12.55 -9.77 12.20
C SER A 55 -12.88 -8.28 12.04
N LEU A 56 -12.42 -7.65 10.96
CA LEU A 56 -12.77 -6.27 10.61
C LEU A 56 -14.25 -6.14 10.21
N GLN A 57 -14.78 -7.10 9.44
CA GLN A 57 -16.19 -7.14 9.04
C GLN A 57 -17.12 -7.32 10.24
N GLU A 58 -16.75 -8.21 11.16
CA GLU A 58 -17.47 -8.46 12.42
C GLU A 58 -17.29 -7.34 13.45
N LYS A 59 -16.48 -6.31 13.12
CA LYS A 59 -16.15 -5.18 14.00
C LYS A 59 -15.47 -5.60 15.31
N GLN A 60 -14.76 -6.71 15.31
CA GLN A 60 -13.93 -7.17 16.44
C GLN A 60 -12.63 -6.38 16.53
N ILE A 61 -12.15 -5.86 15.39
CA ILE A 61 -10.90 -5.13 15.26
C ILE A 61 -11.17 -3.79 14.59
N ASP A 62 -10.51 -2.72 15.06
CA ASP A 62 -10.58 -1.40 14.43
C ASP A 62 -9.75 -1.30 13.16
N PHE A 63 -10.08 -0.33 12.30
CA PHE A 63 -9.29 -0.05 11.09
C PHE A 63 -7.79 0.22 11.35
N PRO A 64 -7.38 1.01 12.36
CA PRO A 64 -5.97 1.29 12.60
C PRO A 64 -5.18 0.03 12.98
N THR A 65 -5.75 -0.86 13.80
CA THR A 65 -5.12 -2.12 14.20
C THR A 65 -5.01 -3.08 13.01
N PHE A 66 -6.03 -3.14 12.15
CA PHE A 66 -5.96 -3.86 10.88
C PHE A 66 -4.83 -3.34 9.97
N TYR A 67 -4.70 -2.03 9.81
CA TYR A 67 -3.61 -1.48 8.98
C TYR A 67 -2.22 -1.73 9.59
N GLN A 68 -2.10 -1.80 10.92
CA GLN A 68 -0.85 -2.16 11.58
C GLN A 68 -0.45 -3.61 11.27
N THR A 69 -1.39 -4.57 11.30
CA THR A 69 -1.07 -5.98 10.99
C THR A 69 -0.70 -6.16 9.52
N ILE A 70 -1.42 -5.49 8.61
CA ILE A 70 -1.16 -5.59 7.17
C ILE A 70 0.10 -4.82 6.72
N SER A 71 0.52 -3.80 7.46
CA SER A 71 1.70 -2.99 7.11
C SER A 71 2.97 -3.80 6.86
N GLN A 72 3.11 -4.94 7.55
CA GLN A 72 4.27 -5.85 7.43
C GLN A 72 4.34 -6.54 6.06
N TYR A 73 3.19 -6.72 5.41
CA TYR A 73 3.08 -7.40 4.11
C TYR A 73 3.00 -6.44 2.93
N ARG A 74 2.85 -5.13 3.20
CA ARG A 74 2.90 -4.06 2.20
C ARG A 74 4.34 -3.54 2.06
N THR A 75 5.14 -4.25 1.28
CA THR A 75 6.56 -3.94 0.99
C THR A 75 6.82 -2.58 0.34
N GLU A 76 5.80 -1.92 -0.22
CA GLU A 76 5.99 -0.72 -1.06
C GLU A 76 5.64 0.61 -0.37
N LEU A 77 5.05 0.59 0.82
CA LEU A 77 4.70 1.84 1.52
C LEU A 77 5.91 2.59 2.09
N ASP A 78 7.09 1.96 2.06
CA ASP A 78 8.39 2.56 2.39
C ASP A 78 9.00 3.35 1.23
N GLN A 79 8.34 3.45 0.08
CA GLN A 79 8.46 4.64 -0.76
C GLN A 79 7.77 5.80 -0.03
N ARG A 80 8.32 6.15 1.14
CA ARG A 80 8.04 7.36 1.91
C ARG A 80 7.88 8.43 0.87
N PHE A 81 6.65 8.92 0.70
CA PHE A 81 6.31 9.95 -0.26
C PHE A 81 7.43 10.97 -0.23
N SER A 82 8.37 10.85 -1.18
CA SER A 82 9.49 11.78 -1.23
C SER A 82 8.80 12.98 -1.82
N ARG A 83 8.22 13.79 -0.93
CA ARG A 83 7.55 15.02 -1.29
C ARG A 83 8.69 15.82 -1.88
N SER A 84 8.82 15.75 -3.20
CA SER A 84 9.83 16.49 -3.93
C SER A 84 9.51 17.94 -3.63
N SER A 85 10.31 18.54 -2.76
CA SER A 85 10.07 19.91 -2.36
C SER A 85 10.23 20.74 -3.61
N ILE A 86 9.18 21.47 -3.98
CA ILE A 86 9.21 22.36 -5.14
C ILE A 86 10.22 23.46 -4.83
N LYS A 87 11.43 23.33 -5.39
CA LYS A 87 12.48 24.33 -5.23
C LYS A 87 12.20 25.48 -6.19
N THR A 88 11.80 26.63 -5.64
CA THR A 88 11.66 27.86 -6.40
C THR A 88 13.01 28.56 -6.58
N GLN A 89 13.13 29.39 -7.62
CA GLN A 89 14.33 30.17 -7.88
C GLN A 89 14.02 31.67 -7.81
N ARG A 90 14.90 32.46 -7.18
CA ARG A 90 14.79 33.94 -7.18
C ARG A 90 14.93 34.50 -8.60
N LYS A 91 14.07 35.44 -8.98
CA LYS A 91 14.05 36.08 -10.31
C LYS A 91 15.42 36.61 -10.77
N ARG A 92 16.19 37.22 -9.85
CA ARG A 92 17.54 37.75 -10.14
C ARG A 92 18.51 36.64 -10.58
N GLU A 93 18.47 35.48 -9.94
CA GLU A 93 19.35 34.36 -10.27
C GLU A 93 18.97 33.70 -11.59
N TRP A 94 17.66 33.61 -11.85
CA TRP A 94 17.16 33.14 -13.14
C TRP A 94 17.69 34.02 -14.29
N ARG A 95 17.60 35.35 -14.14
CA ARG A 95 18.13 36.31 -15.15
C ARG A 95 19.63 36.13 -15.38
N LYS A 96 20.44 36.01 -14.32
CA LYS A 96 21.89 35.78 -14.44
C LYS A 96 22.19 34.47 -15.17
N LYS A 97 21.50 33.38 -14.84
CA LYS A 97 21.65 32.08 -15.52
C LYS A 97 21.23 32.16 -16.99
N ALA A 98 20.14 32.87 -17.29
CA ALA A 98 19.66 33.06 -18.66
C ALA A 98 20.68 33.83 -19.51
N GLN A 99 21.18 34.97 -19.02
CA GLN A 99 22.20 35.76 -19.72
C GLN A 99 23.50 34.97 -19.94
N LYS A 100 23.92 34.18 -18.94
CA LYS A 100 25.09 33.28 -19.09
C LYS A 100 24.85 32.22 -20.16
N ARG A 101 23.67 31.59 -20.18
CA ARG A 101 23.29 30.61 -21.21
C ARG A 101 23.31 31.24 -22.61
N GLU A 102 22.77 32.44 -22.75
CA GLU A 102 22.75 33.16 -24.01
C GLU A 102 24.15 33.52 -24.50
N ARG A 103 25.01 34.05 -23.62
CA ARG A 103 26.42 34.31 -23.92
C ARG A 103 27.13 33.04 -24.37
N ASN A 104 26.94 31.93 -23.65
CA ASN A 104 27.53 30.65 -24.01
C ASN A 104 27.02 30.15 -25.36
N LYS A 105 25.74 30.32 -25.70
CA LYS A 105 25.19 29.98 -27.03
C LYS A 105 25.84 30.81 -28.14
N ARG A 106 26.09 32.10 -27.90
CA ARG A 106 26.70 33.00 -28.91
C ARG A 106 28.19 32.72 -29.13
N HIS A 107 28.91 32.30 -28.10
CA HIS A 107 30.37 32.19 -28.12
C HIS A 107 30.91 30.76 -28.04
N LYS A 108 30.06 29.73 -27.86
CA LYS A 108 30.46 28.35 -28.14
C LYS A 108 30.53 28.16 -29.65
N LYS A 109 31.73 28.28 -30.21
CA LYS A 109 32.16 27.48 -31.34
C LYS A 109 32.73 26.17 -30.81
#